data_AF-A0A510ICI0-F1
#
_entry.id   AF-A0A510ICI0-F1
#
_cell.length_a   1.000
_cell.length_b   1.000
_cell.length_c   1.000
_cell.angle_alpha   90.00
_cell.angle_beta   90.00
_cell.angle_gamma   90.00
#
_symmetry.space_group_name_H-M   'P 1'
#
loop_
_entity.id
_entity.type
_entity.pdbx_description
1 polymer ?
#
loop_
_entity_poly.entity_id
_entity_poly.type
_entity_poly.pdbx_seq_one_letter_code
_entity_poly.pdbx_strand_id
1 'polypeptide(L)'
;MCTRIFNNLNPSFPMTGRNFDWHNPLTTYLYRLPAGDSIRLGINDRHPEAQKAHHWTAQYSSVCTYLGSDNIGLASIDGVNEKGLAVNRLEDLLAYFENATEIIKTSAPRPLTTTSYPHSFLN
;
A
#
# COMPACT_ATOMS: atom_id res chain seq x y z
N MET A 1 11.54 -9.59 -6.21
CA MET A 1 12.23 -8.67 -5.27
C MET A 1 12.19 -7.26 -5.82
N CYS A 2 11.45 -6.36 -5.19
CA CYS A 2 11.33 -4.98 -5.65
C CYS A 2 12.45 -4.10 -5.06
N THR A 3 12.84 -3.06 -5.79
CA THR A 3 13.72 -1.97 -5.35
C THR A 3 12.99 -0.65 -5.52
N ARG A 4 13.07 0.20 -4.49
CA ARG A 4 12.59 1.59 -4.53
C ARG A 4 13.74 2.52 -4.15
N ILE A 5 13.91 3.58 -4.92
CA ILE A 5 14.90 4.63 -4.68
C ILE A 5 14.17 5.97 -4.55
N PHE A 6 14.52 6.75 -3.53
CA PHE A 6 14.13 8.16 -3.42
C PHE A 6 15.37 9.02 -3.65
N ASN A 7 15.38 9.78 -4.74
CA ASN A 7 16.44 10.73 -5.07
C ASN A 7 15.97 12.15 -4.72
N ASN A 8 16.63 12.75 -3.74
CA ASN A 8 16.41 14.12 -3.30
C ASN A 8 17.68 14.98 -3.40
N LEU A 9 18.64 14.60 -4.23
CA LEU A 9 19.87 15.37 -4.44
C LEU A 9 19.58 16.78 -4.94
N ASN A 10 18.48 16.95 -5.69
CA ASN A 10 17.88 18.25 -5.94
C ASN A 10 16.59 18.38 -5.10
N PRO A 11 16.59 19.19 -4.02
CA PRO A 11 15.43 19.36 -3.15
C PRO A 11 14.19 19.94 -3.85
N SER A 12 14.38 20.68 -4.95
CA SER A 12 13.29 21.24 -5.75
C SER A 12 12.62 20.21 -6.66
N PHE A 13 13.28 19.06 -6.91
CA PHE A 13 12.80 18.02 -7.82
C PHE A 13 13.02 16.62 -7.21
N PRO A 14 12.36 16.30 -6.09
CA PRO A 14 12.43 14.96 -5.52
C PRO A 14 11.83 13.94 -6.49
N MET A 15 12.53 12.83 -6.69
CA MET A 15 12.13 11.76 -7.60
C MET A 15 12.06 10.43 -6.85
N THR A 16 10.99 9.67 -7.07
CA THR A 16 10.90 8.27 -6.62
C THR A 16 10.93 7.36 -7.84
N GLY A 17 11.85 6.40 -7.85
CA GLY A 17 11.91 5.32 -8.83
C GLY A 17 11.62 3.98 -8.17
N ARG A 18 10.98 3.06 -8.90
CA ARG A 18 10.65 1.72 -8.41
C ARG A 18 10.69 0.73 -9.56
N ASN A 19 11.26 -0.46 -9.32
CA ASN A 19 11.05 -1.62 -10.19
C ASN A 19 10.11 -2.63 -9.50
N PHE A 20 9.47 -3.46 -10.31
CA PHE A 20 8.60 -4.55 -9.85
C PHE A 20 9.11 -5.85 -10.46
N ASP A 21 9.89 -6.61 -9.71
CA ASP A 21 10.45 -7.88 -10.18
C ASP A 21 9.64 -9.05 -9.62
N TRP A 22 9.10 -9.87 -10.51
CA TRP A 22 8.34 -11.09 -10.21
C TRP A 22 8.84 -12.27 -11.05
N HIS A 23 8.64 -13.49 -10.55
CA HIS A 23 9.12 -14.70 -11.25
C HIS A 23 8.39 -14.95 -12.58
N ASN A 24 7.09 -14.68 -12.62
CA ASN A 24 6.23 -14.88 -13.80
C ASN A 24 5.78 -13.54 -14.39
N PRO A 25 5.44 -13.47 -15.68
CA PRO A 25 4.77 -12.32 -16.25
C PRO A 25 3.46 -12.02 -15.51
N LEU A 26 3.23 -10.74 -15.22
CA LEU A 26 2.01 -10.26 -14.58
C LEU A 26 1.40 -9.17 -15.45
N THR A 27 0.09 -9.27 -15.69
CA THR A 27 -0.66 -8.19 -16.33
C THR A 27 -0.83 -7.04 -15.35
N THR A 28 -0.28 -5.87 -15.70
CA THR A 28 -0.41 -4.62 -14.95
C THR A 28 -1.39 -3.70 -15.63
N TYR A 29 -2.19 -3.00 -14.82
CA TYR A 29 -3.13 -2.01 -15.31
C TYR A 29 -2.86 -0.63 -14.69
N LEU A 30 -3.14 0.43 -15.43
CA LEU A 30 -3.03 1.80 -14.95
C LEU A 30 -4.42 2.41 -14.78
N TYR A 31 -4.76 2.80 -13.57
CA TYR A 31 -6.07 3.36 -13.23
C TYR A 31 -5.95 4.81 -12.79
N ARG A 32 -6.92 5.62 -13.22
CA ARG A 32 -7.17 6.98 -12.70
C ARG A 32 -8.31 6.88 -11.71
N LEU A 33 -8.08 7.37 -10.50
CA LEU A 33 -9.01 7.28 -9.39
C LEU A 33 -9.35 8.70 -8.93
N PRO A 34 -10.54 9.23 -9.25
CA PRO A 34 -10.93 10.56 -8.83
C PRO A 34 -11.15 10.64 -7.31
N ALA A 35 -11.00 11.85 -6.77
CA ALA A 35 -11.44 12.21 -5.42
C ALA A 35 -12.96 12.30 -5.34
N GLY A 36 -13.54 12.15 -4.14
CA GLY A 36 -14.93 12.52 -3.83
C GLY A 36 -16.03 11.64 -4.43
N ASP A 37 -15.74 10.78 -5.41
CA ASP A 37 -16.79 10.17 -6.24
C ASP A 37 -17.44 8.89 -5.68
N SER A 38 -16.83 8.22 -4.70
CA SER A 38 -17.38 6.97 -4.15
C SER A 38 -16.82 6.61 -2.78
N ILE A 39 -17.64 5.93 -1.98
CA ILE A 39 -17.19 5.22 -0.78
C ILE A 39 -16.40 3.99 -1.24
N ARG A 40 -15.14 3.92 -0.82
CA ARG A 40 -14.24 2.79 -1.02
C ARG A 40 -14.31 1.87 0.19
N LEU A 41 -14.21 0.57 -0.06
CA LEU A 41 -14.17 -0.48 0.96
C LEU A 41 -12.76 -1.07 1.07
N GLY A 42 -12.36 -1.40 2.29
CA GLY A 42 -11.06 -2.03 2.58
C GLY A 42 -10.96 -3.49 2.16
N ILE A 43 -12.05 -4.05 1.67
CA ILE A 43 -12.17 -5.42 1.18
C ILE A 43 -13.15 -5.44 0.00
N ASN A 44 -13.14 -6.54 -0.76
CA ASN A 44 -14.14 -6.81 -1.79
C ASN A 44 -15.55 -6.77 -1.17
N ASP A 45 -16.49 -6.07 -1.81
CA ASP A 45 -17.87 -5.89 -1.36
C ASP A 45 -18.67 -7.21 -1.28
N ARG A 46 -18.23 -8.24 -2.00
CA ARG A 46 -18.79 -9.60 -1.94
C ARG A 46 -18.28 -10.41 -0.75
N HIS A 47 -17.31 -9.92 0.02
CA HIS A 47 -16.78 -10.65 1.18
C HIS A 47 -17.82 -10.70 2.32
N PRO A 48 -17.98 -11.82 3.03
CA PRO A 48 -18.96 -11.94 4.13
C PRO A 48 -18.82 -10.87 5.22
N GLU A 49 -17.62 -10.33 5.40
CA GLU A 49 -17.31 -9.30 6.39
C GLU A 49 -17.19 -7.88 5.80
N ALA A 50 -17.62 -7.64 4.56
CA ALA A 50 -17.51 -6.33 3.92
C ALA A 50 -18.14 -5.20 4.75
N GLN A 51 -19.25 -5.48 5.44
CA GLN A 51 -19.92 -4.52 6.32
C GLN A 51 -19.08 -4.08 7.53
N LYS A 52 -18.10 -4.89 7.95
CA LYS A 52 -17.18 -4.56 9.05
C LYS A 52 -15.88 -3.91 8.56
N ALA A 53 -15.68 -3.84 7.24
CA ALA A 53 -14.46 -3.30 6.68
C ALA A 53 -14.39 -1.78 6.87
N HIS A 54 -13.17 -1.25 6.77
CA HIS A 54 -12.99 0.19 6.76
C HIS A 54 -13.61 0.80 5.50
N HIS A 55 -14.39 1.87 5.69
CA HIS A 55 -15.01 2.63 4.63
C HIS A 55 -14.39 4.02 4.59
N TRP A 56 -14.02 4.50 3.40
CA TRP A 56 -13.49 5.85 3.25
C TRP A 56 -13.89 6.47 1.92
N THR A 57 -13.94 7.80 1.88
CA THR A 57 -14.02 8.56 0.63
C THR A 57 -12.64 9.13 0.33
N ALA A 58 -12.17 9.01 -0.90
CA ALA A 58 -10.86 9.53 -1.27
C ALA A 58 -10.88 11.07 -1.30
N GLN A 59 -10.00 11.68 -0.51
CA GLN A 59 -9.81 13.13 -0.48
C GLN A 59 -9.02 13.65 -1.69
N TYR A 60 -8.16 12.82 -2.27
CA TYR A 60 -7.25 13.19 -3.36
C TYR A 60 -7.36 12.23 -4.52
N SER A 61 -7.30 12.78 -5.73
CA SER A 61 -7.24 12.01 -6.96
C SER A 61 -5.87 11.34 -7.07
N SER A 62 -5.83 10.15 -7.65
CA SER A 62 -4.58 9.39 -7.80
C SER A 62 -4.51 8.60 -9.10
N VAL A 63 -3.29 8.33 -9.54
CA VAL A 63 -2.99 7.36 -10.58
C VAL A 63 -2.28 6.20 -9.92
N CYS A 64 -2.78 4.98 -10.14
CA CYS A 64 -2.26 3.79 -9.49
C CYS A 64 -2.05 2.65 -10.50
N THR A 65 -1.00 1.87 -10.28
CA THR A 65 -0.76 0.61 -10.97
C THR A 65 -1.39 -0.52 -10.17
N TYR A 66 -2.17 -1.36 -10.84
CA TYR A 66 -2.86 -2.51 -10.28
C TYR A 66 -2.37 -3.82 -10.86
N LEU A 67 -2.39 -4.85 -10.02
CA LEU A 67 -2.23 -6.26 -10.40
C LEU A 67 -3.49 -7.05 -10.07
N GLY A 68 -3.70 -8.15 -10.80
CA GLY A 68 -4.74 -9.12 -10.52
C GLY A 68 -5.72 -9.27 -11.68
N SER A 69 -6.95 -9.65 -11.36
CA SER A 69 -8.05 -9.78 -12.32
C SER A 69 -9.39 -9.66 -11.59
N ASP A 70 -10.47 -9.50 -12.35
CA ASP A 70 -11.83 -9.45 -11.78
C ASP A 70 -12.19 -10.71 -10.96
N ASN A 71 -11.56 -11.85 -11.26
CA ASN A 71 -11.83 -13.12 -10.58
C ASN A 71 -11.16 -13.22 -9.19
N ILE A 72 -9.96 -12.64 -9.02
CA ILE A 72 -9.19 -12.71 -7.76
C ILE A 72 -9.14 -11.38 -7.01
N GLY A 73 -9.65 -10.31 -7.63
CA GLY A 73 -9.52 -8.94 -7.17
C GLY A 73 -8.32 -8.23 -7.78
N LEU A 74 -8.38 -6.90 -7.71
CA LEU A 74 -7.28 -6.01 -8.09
C LEU A 74 -6.62 -5.45 -6.83
N ALA A 75 -5.29 -5.44 -6.80
CA ALA A 75 -4.49 -4.84 -5.75
C ALA A 75 -3.63 -3.72 -6.31
N SER A 76 -3.69 -2.53 -5.70
CA SER A 76 -2.76 -1.45 -6.04
C SER A 76 -1.37 -1.78 -5.50
N ILE A 77 -0.38 -1.73 -6.38
CA ILE A 77 1.02 -2.00 -6.06
C ILE A 77 1.89 -0.76 -6.10
N ASP A 78 1.45 0.28 -6.79
CA ASP A 78 2.14 1.54 -6.94
C ASP A 78 1.15 2.66 -7.22
N GLY A 79 1.53 3.91 -6.94
CA GLY A 79 0.74 5.07 -7.33
C GLY A 79 1.25 6.39 -6.78
N VAL A 80 0.67 7.46 -7.32
CA VAL A 80 0.92 8.84 -6.89
C VAL A 80 -0.41 9.62 -6.89
N ASN A 81 -0.60 10.47 -5.89
CA ASN A 81 -1.77 11.34 -5.82
C ASN A 81 -1.49 12.76 -6.37
N GLU A 82 -2.54 13.56 -6.53
CA GLU A 82 -2.46 14.94 -7.01
C GLU A 82 -1.66 15.90 -6.11
N LYS A 83 -1.27 15.46 -4.91
CA LYS A 83 -0.39 16.21 -3.99
C LYS A 83 1.07 15.74 -4.04
N GLY A 84 1.40 14.84 -4.97
CA GLY A 84 2.76 14.31 -5.14
C GLY A 84 3.15 13.23 -4.12
N LEU A 85 2.21 12.72 -3.32
CA LEU A 85 2.48 11.60 -2.42
C LEU A 85 2.54 10.31 -3.25
N ALA A 86 3.74 9.74 -3.35
CA ALA A 86 3.98 8.45 -3.97
C ALA A 86 3.96 7.32 -2.93
N VAL A 87 3.24 6.23 -3.23
CA VAL A 87 3.12 5.05 -2.35
C VAL A 87 3.42 3.80 -3.16
N ASN A 88 4.39 3.01 -2.71
CA ASN A 88 4.82 1.78 -3.36
C ASN A 88 4.65 0.60 -2.39
N ARG A 89 3.95 -0.46 -2.81
CA ARG A 89 3.90 -1.73 -2.09
C ARG A 89 5.05 -2.62 -2.56
N LEU A 90 6.08 -2.83 -1.74
CA LEU A 90 7.15 -3.78 -2.03
C LEU A 90 6.79 -5.15 -1.47
N GLU A 91 7.14 -6.21 -2.21
CA GLU A 91 7.02 -7.58 -1.71
C GLU A 91 7.99 -7.80 -0.55
N ASP A 92 7.49 -8.36 0.54
CA ASP A 92 8.27 -8.85 1.67
C ASP A 92 7.73 -10.23 2.07
N LEU A 93 8.49 -11.28 1.74
CA LEU A 93 8.10 -12.67 2.03
C LEU A 93 8.07 -12.97 3.54
N LEU A 94 8.74 -12.15 4.35
CA LEU A 94 8.83 -12.34 5.79
C LEU A 94 7.88 -11.41 6.55
N ALA A 95 7.05 -10.62 5.84
CA ALA A 95 6.05 -9.77 6.46
C ALA A 95 5.01 -10.64 7.19
N TYR A 96 4.92 -10.43 8.51
CA TYR A 96 3.89 -11.02 9.35
C TYR A 96 2.97 -9.91 9.85
N PHE A 97 1.67 -10.10 9.68
CA PHE A 97 0.64 -9.21 10.21
C PHE A 97 -0.07 -9.94 11.35
N GLU A 98 0.02 -9.37 12.54
CA GLU A 98 -0.71 -9.86 13.71
C GLU A 98 -2.23 -9.84 13.47
N ASN A 99 -2.95 -10.70 14.19
CA ASN A 99 -4.41 -10.68 14.15
C ASN A 99 -4.91 -9.38 14.77
N ALA A 100 -5.30 -8.43 13.91
CA ALA A 100 -5.80 -7.12 14.31
C ALA A 100 -6.98 -7.20 15.28
N THR A 101 -7.78 -8.27 15.24
CA THR A 101 -8.89 -8.49 16.17
C THR A 101 -8.40 -8.69 17.61
N GLU A 102 -7.26 -9.36 17.80
CA GLU A 102 -6.68 -9.58 19.12
C GLU A 102 -5.95 -8.32 19.64
N ILE A 103 -5.33 -7.54 18.74
CA ILE A 103 -4.75 -6.24 19.10
C ILE A 103 -5.83 -5.28 19.60
N ILE A 104 -6.90 -5.07 18.82
CA ILE A 104 -7.96 -4.11 19.14
C ILE A 104 -8.67 -4.46 20.47
N LYS A 105 -8.83 -5.76 20.77
CA LYS A 105 -9.41 -6.23 22.03
C LYS A 105 -8.52 -5.97 23.26
N THR A 106 -7.20 -5.99 23.08
CA THR A 106 -6.23 -5.99 24.19
C THR A 106 -5.52 -4.64 24.38
N SER A 107 -5.57 -3.73 23.41
CA SER A 107 -4.93 -2.43 23.49
C SER A 107 -5.87 -1.34 24.02
N ALA A 108 -5.66 -0.91 25.28
CA ALA A 108 -5.80 0.52 25.58
C ALA A 108 -4.87 1.30 24.61
N PRO A 109 -5.25 2.50 24.12
CA PRO A 109 -4.51 3.18 23.06
C PRO A 109 -3.04 3.34 23.44
N ARG A 110 -2.15 2.66 22.73
CA ARG A 110 -0.70 2.84 22.85
C ARG A 110 -0.20 3.68 21.66
N PRO A 111 0.66 4.68 21.89
CA PRO A 111 1.31 5.36 20.78
C PRO A 111 2.14 4.37 19.97
N LEU A 112 2.12 4.52 18.64
CA LEU A 112 2.91 3.72 17.71
C LEU A 112 4.40 3.92 18.02
N THR A 113 4.99 3.02 18.78
CA THR A 113 6.45 2.92 18.91
C THR A 113 6.96 2.20 17.68
N THR A 114 7.73 2.90 16.87
CA THR A 114 8.55 2.32 15.81
C THR A 114 9.44 1.24 16.42
N THR A 115 9.30 0.00 15.96
CA THR A 115 10.24 -1.07 16.27
C THR A 115 11.61 -0.69 15.72
N SER A 116 12.55 -0.32 16.60
CA SER A 116 13.96 -0.27 16.26
C SER A 116 14.44 -1.70 16.06
N TYR A 117 14.74 -2.08 14.83
CA TYR A 117 15.51 -3.29 14.57
C TYR A 117 16.89 -3.15 15.22
N PRO A 118 17.42 -4.19 15.90
CA PRO A 118 18.79 -4.15 16.40
C PRO A 118 19.74 -4.12 15.20
N HIS A 119 20.51 -3.05 15.09
CA HIS A 119 21.69 -2.99 14.25
C HIS A 119 22.73 -3.96 14.82
N SER A 120 22.78 -5.18 14.30
CA SER A 120 23.92 -6.07 14.52
C SER A 120 24.12 -7.02 13.36
N PHE A 121 24.40 -6.48 12.18
CA PHE A 121 25.17 -7.19 11.15
C PHE A 121 26.02 -6.17 10.41
N LEU A 122 27.27 -6.05 10.84
CA LEU A 122 28.48 -5.67 10.10
C LEU A 122 29.60 -5.48 11.15
N ASN A 123 30.32 -6.57 11.44
CA ASN A 123 31.74 -6.50 11.77
C ASN A 123 32.50 -6.84 10.49
#